data_AF-A0A0F9M0Z7-F1
#
_entry.id   AF-A0A0F9M0Z7-F1
#
_cell.length_a   1.000
_cell.length_b   1.000
_cell.length_c   1.000
_cell.angle_alpha   90.00
_cell.angle_beta   90.00
_cell.angle_gamma   90.00
#
_symmetry.space_group_name_H-M   'P 1'
#
loop_
_entity.id
_entity.type
_entity.pdbx_description
1 polymer ?
#
loop_
_entity_poly.entity_id
_entity_poly.type
_entity_poly.pdbx_seq_one_letter_code
_entity_poly.pdbx_strand_id
1 'polypeptide(L)'
;MFDLRELERQNELAHQRALAHSKDEKDKKAFLDNNVPVYPLTVIARKLLARTGIPSISALIDILQSPNGLPMFKELIREFLPDHEVAIMAEYSDQRIPRFVRLFEDKYFKLADYDWGEMTLDEFVTELPVDLLGFTLESYHSFSDFRDGYILMLSLVACPFDDSLYTDDLGARVPILSAVGKLAGSDILPLLPKEGWSTEELEAKLEDPQFEGIIAFSKWVNQETDSCQLNASLDQYAMESWSARLVELLTEEAPVIKKHFNDVNNIATWLEEDLTRNFKTILRLMLPDEQIDIVPVEQIPMAI
;
A
#
# COMPACT_ATOMS: atom_id res chain seq x y z
N MET A 1 26.06 -35.73 21.67
CA MET A 1 24.75 -36.22 22.16
C MET A 1 24.60 -35.67 23.57
N PHE A 2 23.71 -34.70 23.79
CA PHE A 2 23.50 -34.15 25.13
C PHE A 2 22.70 -35.16 25.96
N ASP A 3 23.15 -35.44 27.19
CA ASP A 3 22.43 -36.31 28.12
C ASP A 3 21.22 -35.55 28.67
N LEU A 4 20.03 -35.96 28.25
CA LEU A 4 18.76 -35.38 28.68
C LEU A 4 18.59 -35.40 30.20
N ARG A 5 19.13 -36.43 30.86
CA ARG A 5 19.07 -36.54 32.32
C ARG A 5 19.93 -35.48 32.99
N GLU A 6 21.06 -35.14 32.37
CA GLU A 6 21.95 -34.09 32.87
C GLU A 6 21.31 -32.70 32.70
N LEU A 7 20.62 -32.45 31.58
CA LEU A 7 19.87 -31.20 31.37
C LEU A 7 18.68 -31.06 32.33
N GLU A 8 17.93 -32.14 32.56
CA GLU A 8 16.85 -32.18 33.56
C GLU A 8 17.41 -31.87 34.96
N ARG A 9 18.54 -32.49 35.33
CA ARG A 9 19.22 -32.25 36.61
C ARG A 9 19.71 -30.81 36.77
N GLN A 10 20.31 -30.23 35.72
CA GLN A 10 20.82 -28.85 35.74
C GLN A 10 19.67 -27.83 35.88
N ASN A 11 18.54 -28.07 35.20
CA ASN A 11 17.35 -27.23 35.32
C ASN A 11 16.68 -27.35 36.70
N GLU A 12 16.61 -28.55 37.26
CA GLU A 12 16.12 -28.78 38.62
C GLU A 12 16.99 -28.04 39.65
N LEU A 13 18.31 -28.08 39.48
CA LEU A 13 19.26 -27.33 40.30
C LEU A 13 19.10 -25.81 40.16
N ALA A 14 18.86 -25.30 38.95
CA ALA A 14 18.61 -23.88 38.73
C ALA A 14 17.30 -23.42 39.39
N HIS A 15 16.24 -24.22 39.30
CA HIS A 15 14.95 -23.97 39.97
C HIS A 15 15.10 -23.97 41.50
N GLN A 16 15.83 -24.95 42.05
CA GLN A 16 16.14 -25.01 43.49
C GLN A 16 16.96 -23.81 43.96
N ARG A 17 17.93 -23.34 43.15
CA ARG A 17 18.71 -22.12 43.45
C ARG A 17 17.86 -20.85 43.43
N ALA A 18 16.93 -20.73 42.49
CA ALA A 18 16.00 -19.61 42.43
C ALA A 18 15.09 -19.58 43.67
N LEU A 19 14.58 -20.74 44.09
CA LEU A 19 13.80 -20.89 45.33
C LEU A 19 14.62 -20.55 46.58
N ALA A 20 15.90 -20.93 46.63
CA ALA A 20 16.80 -20.62 47.74
C ALA A 20 17.12 -19.12 47.86
N HIS A 21 17.08 -18.38 46.75
CA HIS A 21 17.31 -16.93 46.73
C HIS A 21 16.07 -16.10 47.10
N SER A 22 14.87 -16.69 47.13
CA SER A 22 13.68 -16.02 47.65
C SER A 22 13.74 -15.89 49.18
N LYS A 23 13.64 -14.68 49.70
CA LYS A 23 13.80 -14.37 51.14
C LYS A 23 12.51 -14.49 51.95
N ASP A 24 11.35 -14.63 51.29
CA ASP A 24 10.05 -14.66 51.96
C ASP A 24 9.42 -16.07 51.91
N GLU A 25 9.09 -16.62 53.08
CA GLU A 25 8.50 -17.96 53.25
C GLU A 25 7.10 -18.06 52.62
N LYS A 26 6.36 -16.94 52.55
CA LYS A 26 5.06 -16.87 51.87
C LYS A 26 5.20 -17.01 50.36
N ASP A 27 6.22 -16.39 49.78
CA ASP A 27 6.48 -16.45 48.34
C ASP A 27 6.94 -17.85 47.91
N LYS A 28 7.74 -18.54 48.74
CA LYS A 28 8.14 -19.93 48.48
C LYS A 28 6.95 -20.88 48.40
N LYS A 29 5.98 -20.73 49.30
CA LYS A 29 4.80 -21.60 49.38
C LYS A 29 3.82 -21.33 48.23
N ALA A 30 3.61 -20.05 47.88
CA ALA A 30 2.79 -19.67 46.72
C ALA A 30 3.40 -20.12 45.38
N PHE A 31 4.74 -20.17 45.29
CA PHE A 31 5.45 -20.63 44.10
C PHE A 31 5.37 -22.16 43.93
N LEU A 32 5.41 -22.92 45.03
CA LEU A 32 5.30 -24.39 45.04
C LEU A 32 3.88 -24.89 44.73
N ASP A 33 2.84 -24.18 45.19
CA ASP A 33 1.45 -24.61 45.02
C ASP A 33 0.86 -24.30 43.62
N ASN A 34 1.41 -23.32 42.88
CA ASN A 34 0.83 -22.85 41.62
C ASN A 34 1.67 -23.09 40.35
N ASN A 35 2.95 -23.45 40.46
CA ASN A 35 3.80 -23.67 39.30
C ASN A 35 4.26 -25.12 39.24
N VAL A 36 3.50 -25.96 38.53
CA VAL A 36 4.14 -27.11 37.85
C VAL A 36 5.23 -26.47 36.99
N PRO A 37 6.52 -26.77 37.21
CA PRO A 37 7.58 -26.13 36.46
C PRO A 37 7.37 -26.42 34.97
N VAL A 38 6.88 -25.41 34.25
CA VAL A 38 6.92 -25.41 32.80
C VAL A 38 8.38 -25.22 32.49
N TYR A 39 9.01 -26.28 32.00
CA TYR A 39 10.42 -26.27 31.65
C TYR A 39 10.54 -25.91 30.17
N PRO A 40 10.56 -24.62 29.77
CA PRO A 40 10.61 -24.25 28.36
C PRO A 40 11.80 -24.89 27.66
N LEU A 41 12.98 -24.93 28.28
CA LEU A 41 14.16 -25.58 27.72
C LEU A 41 14.03 -27.10 27.58
N THR A 42 13.38 -27.79 28.53
CA THR A 42 13.17 -29.24 28.45
C THR A 42 12.06 -29.59 27.46
N VAL A 43 11.01 -28.76 27.34
CA VAL A 43 9.96 -28.89 26.32
C VAL A 43 10.53 -28.61 24.93
N ILE A 44 11.38 -27.59 24.80
CA ILE A 44 12.14 -27.30 23.58
C ILE A 44 13.05 -28.49 23.27
N ALA A 45 13.91 -28.94 24.18
CA ALA A 45 14.79 -30.09 23.98
C ALA A 45 14.02 -31.37 23.57
N ARG A 46 12.88 -31.63 24.21
CA ARG A 46 12.05 -32.79 23.91
C ARG A 46 11.35 -32.64 22.54
N LYS A 47 10.91 -31.44 22.15
CA LYS A 47 10.41 -31.16 20.79
C LYS A 47 11.50 -31.26 19.71
N LEU A 48 12.71 -30.81 20.01
CA LEU A 48 13.89 -30.88 19.12
C LEU A 48 14.34 -32.33 18.88
N LEU A 49 14.28 -33.16 19.92
CA LEU A 49 14.69 -34.57 19.83
C LEU A 49 13.60 -35.50 19.27
N ALA A 50 12.32 -35.17 19.48
CA ALA A 50 11.22 -36.08 19.19
C ALA A 50 10.64 -36.00 17.77
N ARG A 51 10.89 -34.94 16.98
CA ARG A 51 10.16 -34.78 15.71
C ARG A 51 10.95 -34.70 14.40
N THR A 52 12.06 -34.00 14.25
CA THR A 52 12.67 -33.84 12.90
C THR A 52 14.07 -33.24 12.96
N GLY A 53 15.10 -34.02 13.31
CA GLY A 53 16.50 -33.54 13.29
C GLY A 53 16.77 -32.35 14.22
N ILE A 54 18.05 -32.00 14.39
CA ILE A 54 18.41 -30.77 15.10
C ILE A 54 18.06 -29.63 14.13
N PRO A 55 17.08 -28.75 14.43
CA PRO A 55 16.84 -27.59 13.59
C PRO A 55 18.10 -26.73 13.55
N SER A 56 18.31 -26.06 12.42
CA SER A 56 19.44 -25.15 12.29
C SER A 56 19.40 -24.10 13.41
N ILE A 57 20.58 -23.62 13.82
CA ILE A 57 20.68 -22.54 14.81
C ILE A 57 19.84 -21.33 14.37
N SER A 58 19.79 -21.06 13.06
CA SER A 58 18.91 -20.05 12.46
C SER A 58 17.43 -20.29 12.80
N ALA A 59 16.92 -21.51 12.62
CA ALA A 59 15.52 -21.81 12.96
C ALA A 59 15.23 -21.68 14.47
N LEU A 60 16.22 -21.94 15.34
CA LEU A 60 16.08 -21.69 16.78
C LEU A 60 16.07 -20.21 17.12
N ILE A 61 16.88 -19.39 16.44
CA ILE A 61 16.89 -17.94 16.58
C ILE A 61 15.54 -17.37 16.13
N ASP A 62 15.02 -17.81 14.99
CA ASP A 62 13.71 -17.37 14.47
C ASP A 62 12.57 -17.67 15.45
N ILE A 63 12.56 -18.87 16.04
CA ILE A 63 11.53 -19.26 17.03
C ILE A 63 11.65 -18.43 18.32
N LEU A 64 12.87 -18.04 18.71
CA LEU A 64 13.10 -17.24 19.91
C LEU A 64 12.79 -15.75 19.68
N GLN A 65 13.00 -15.25 18.46
CA GLN A 65 12.72 -13.86 18.08
C GLN A 65 11.24 -13.63 17.74
N SER A 66 10.62 -14.60 17.06
CA SER A 66 9.22 -14.54 16.58
C SER A 66 8.48 -15.85 16.87
N PRO A 67 8.06 -16.07 18.13
CA PRO A 67 7.49 -17.34 18.57
C PRO A 67 6.17 -17.68 17.86
N ASN A 68 5.44 -16.68 17.37
CA ASN A 68 4.17 -16.85 16.64
C ASN A 68 4.33 -16.64 15.12
N GLY A 69 5.23 -15.76 14.70
CA GLY A 69 5.43 -15.39 13.31
C GLY A 69 5.83 -16.55 12.42
N LEU A 70 6.74 -17.43 12.86
CA LEU A 70 7.15 -18.57 12.03
C LEU A 70 6.00 -19.57 11.76
N PRO A 71 5.23 -20.04 12.76
CA PRO A 71 4.02 -20.84 12.51
C PRO A 71 3.01 -20.16 11.59
N MET A 72 2.68 -18.88 11.83
CA MET A 72 1.70 -18.14 11.03
C MET A 72 2.17 -17.95 9.59
N PHE A 73 3.46 -17.66 9.40
CA PHE A 73 4.05 -17.54 8.06
C PHE A 73 4.00 -18.85 7.29
N LYS A 74 4.16 -20.00 7.97
CA LYS A 74 3.98 -21.30 7.33
C LYS A 74 2.53 -21.57 6.93
N GLU A 75 1.56 -21.11 7.73
CA GLU A 75 0.13 -21.20 7.37
C GLU A 75 -0.14 -20.33 6.15
N LEU A 76 0.41 -19.12 6.11
CA LEU A 76 0.34 -18.21 4.97
C LEU A 76 0.87 -18.86 3.68
N ILE A 77 2.07 -19.46 3.73
CA ILE A 77 2.65 -20.14 2.57
C ILE A 77 1.75 -21.29 2.10
N ARG A 78 1.17 -22.06 3.01
CA ARG A 78 0.29 -23.18 2.64
C ARG A 78 -1.00 -22.73 2.00
N GLU A 79 -1.52 -21.57 2.41
CA GLU A 79 -2.73 -21.01 1.85
C GLU A 79 -2.50 -20.47 0.43
N PHE A 80 -1.45 -19.69 0.21
CA PHE A 80 -1.27 -18.95 -1.05
C PHE A 80 -0.26 -19.60 -2.03
N LEU A 81 0.78 -20.25 -1.51
CA LEU A 81 1.91 -20.80 -2.27
C LEU A 81 2.31 -22.22 -1.79
N PRO A 82 1.37 -23.18 -1.70
CA PRO A 82 1.63 -24.50 -1.10
C PRO A 82 2.79 -25.26 -1.77
N ASP A 83 2.92 -25.14 -3.08
CA ASP A 83 3.96 -25.81 -3.88
C ASP A 83 5.38 -25.26 -3.59
N HIS A 84 5.48 -24.13 -2.90
CA HIS A 84 6.74 -23.45 -2.61
C HIS A 84 7.16 -23.47 -1.13
N GLU A 85 6.41 -24.16 -0.24
CA GLU A 85 6.74 -24.22 1.21
C GLU A 85 8.20 -24.63 1.44
N VAL A 86 8.65 -25.73 0.82
CA VAL A 86 10.02 -26.23 1.02
C VAL A 86 11.06 -25.24 0.51
N ALA A 87 10.80 -24.60 -0.64
CA ALA A 87 11.74 -23.66 -1.24
C ALA A 87 11.87 -22.39 -0.39
N ILE A 88 10.76 -21.81 0.05
CA ILE A 88 10.75 -20.59 0.88
C ILE A 88 11.37 -20.87 2.25
N MET A 89 11.04 -22.00 2.89
CA MET A 89 11.54 -22.32 4.22
C MET A 89 13.01 -22.76 4.24
N ALA A 90 13.58 -23.11 3.09
CA ALA A 90 15.00 -23.43 2.96
C ALA A 90 15.90 -22.18 2.92
N GLU A 91 15.32 -20.99 2.66
CA GLU A 91 16.05 -19.73 2.65
C GLU A 91 16.51 -19.31 4.06
N TYR A 92 17.50 -18.42 4.08
CA TYR A 92 17.91 -17.70 5.30
C TYR A 92 16.76 -16.84 5.82
N SER A 93 16.75 -16.57 7.13
CA SER A 93 15.65 -15.90 7.83
C SER A 93 15.22 -14.58 7.18
N ASP A 94 16.19 -13.77 6.80
CA ASP A 94 16.05 -12.47 6.12
C ASP A 94 15.62 -12.58 4.65
N GLN A 95 15.73 -13.76 4.04
CA GLN A 95 15.40 -14.00 2.64
C GLN A 95 14.03 -14.67 2.45
N ARG A 96 13.38 -15.13 3.53
CA ARG A 96 12.09 -15.83 3.43
C ARG A 96 10.95 -14.92 2.98
N ILE A 97 10.83 -13.73 3.55
CA ILE A 97 9.79 -12.75 3.15
C ILE A 97 10.04 -12.29 1.70
N PRO A 98 11.25 -11.82 1.31
CA PRO A 98 11.52 -11.47 -0.09
C PRO A 98 11.20 -12.61 -1.07
N ARG A 99 11.53 -13.86 -0.71
CA ARG A 99 11.22 -15.03 -1.54
C ARG A 99 9.72 -15.28 -1.65
N PHE A 100 8.98 -15.17 -0.56
CA PHE A 100 7.52 -15.29 -0.55
C PHE A 100 6.89 -14.19 -1.41
N VAL A 101 7.26 -12.92 -1.18
CA VAL A 101 6.74 -11.75 -1.91
C VAL A 101 6.90 -11.94 -3.40
N ARG A 102 8.11 -12.25 -3.88
CA ARG A 102 8.35 -12.47 -5.31
C ARG A 102 7.44 -13.55 -5.90
N LEU A 103 7.32 -14.70 -5.24
CA LEU A 103 6.49 -15.81 -5.72
C LEU A 103 4.98 -15.51 -5.62
N PHE A 104 4.59 -14.69 -4.64
CA PHE A 104 3.23 -14.23 -4.46
C PHE A 104 2.84 -13.26 -5.58
N GLU A 105 3.67 -12.25 -5.85
CA GLU A 105 3.45 -11.24 -6.89
C GLU A 105 3.45 -11.85 -8.30
N ASP A 106 4.23 -12.91 -8.54
CA ASP A 106 4.21 -13.66 -9.80
C ASP A 106 2.83 -14.30 -10.09
N LYS A 107 2.02 -14.56 -9.04
CA LYS A 107 0.74 -15.28 -9.14
C LYS A 107 -0.49 -14.40 -8.89
N TYR A 108 -0.37 -13.41 -8.00
CA TYR A 108 -1.48 -12.61 -7.49
C TYR A 108 -1.32 -11.15 -7.94
N PHE A 109 -1.10 -10.23 -7.00
CA PHE A 109 -0.91 -8.81 -7.24
C PHE A 109 0.38 -8.32 -6.56
N LYS A 110 0.81 -7.11 -6.93
CA LYS A 110 2.01 -6.48 -6.35
C LYS A 110 1.72 -6.02 -4.91
N LEU A 111 2.59 -6.38 -3.98
CA LEU A 111 2.51 -5.91 -2.60
C LEU A 111 3.13 -4.50 -2.49
N ALA A 112 2.81 -3.78 -1.42
CA ALA A 112 3.39 -2.46 -1.15
C ALA A 112 4.93 -2.53 -1.05
N ASP A 113 5.61 -1.50 -1.52
CA ASP A 113 7.07 -1.49 -1.59
C ASP A 113 7.69 -1.23 -0.20
N TYR A 114 8.14 -2.30 0.45
CA TYR A 114 8.82 -2.26 1.75
C TYR A 114 10.24 -2.80 1.65
N ASP A 115 11.09 -2.43 2.61
CA ASP A 115 12.35 -3.14 2.82
C ASP A 115 12.09 -4.49 3.50
N TRP A 116 11.73 -5.47 2.67
CA TRP A 116 11.38 -6.83 3.10
C TRP A 116 12.51 -7.57 3.82
N GLY A 117 13.75 -7.12 3.69
CA GLY A 117 14.90 -7.74 4.36
C GLY A 117 15.02 -7.36 5.84
N GLU A 118 14.43 -6.22 6.23
CA GLU A 118 14.43 -5.74 7.62
C GLU A 118 13.14 -6.10 8.38
N MET A 119 12.07 -6.43 7.66
CA MET A 119 10.78 -6.79 8.24
C MET A 119 10.83 -8.14 8.97
N THR A 120 10.25 -8.19 10.17
CA THR A 120 10.12 -9.44 10.94
C THR A 120 8.95 -10.28 10.44
N LEU A 121 9.00 -11.60 10.71
CA LEU A 121 7.88 -12.48 10.37
C LEU A 121 6.59 -12.11 11.10
N ASP A 122 6.66 -11.61 12.34
CA ASP A 122 5.47 -11.20 13.10
C ASP A 122 4.80 -9.98 12.45
N GLU A 123 5.58 -8.98 12.02
CA GLU A 123 5.05 -7.81 11.29
C GLU A 123 4.39 -8.25 9.98
N PHE A 124 5.09 -9.09 9.19
CA PHE A 124 4.61 -9.51 7.88
C PHE A 124 3.30 -10.33 7.94
N VAL A 125 3.14 -11.22 8.93
CA VAL A 125 1.95 -12.09 9.00
C VAL A 125 0.73 -11.41 9.63
N THR A 126 0.92 -10.28 10.30
CA THR A 126 -0.18 -9.58 11.00
C THR A 126 -1.06 -8.84 10.00
N GLU A 127 -0.44 -8.23 8.99
CA GLU A 127 -1.10 -7.33 8.04
C GLU A 127 -0.71 -7.69 6.61
N LEU A 128 -1.68 -7.66 5.72
CA LEU A 128 -1.48 -7.80 4.29
C LEU A 128 -0.92 -6.47 3.75
N PRO A 129 0.31 -6.46 3.22
CA PRO A 129 0.93 -5.23 2.74
C PRO A 129 0.38 -4.86 1.35
N VAL A 130 -0.76 -4.15 1.33
CA VAL A 130 -1.42 -3.67 0.10
C VAL A 130 -0.96 -2.25 -0.21
N ASP A 131 -0.65 -2.00 -1.48
CA ASP A 131 -0.43 -0.65 -1.97
C ASP A 131 -1.79 0.04 -2.16
N LEU A 132 -2.12 0.95 -1.24
CA LEU A 132 -3.33 1.78 -1.29
C LEU A 132 -2.98 3.06 -2.04
N LEU A 133 -3.50 3.16 -3.25
CA LEU A 133 -3.13 4.17 -4.23
C LEU A 133 -4.13 5.31 -4.29
N GLY A 134 -5.02 5.45 -3.30
CA GLY A 134 -6.03 6.50 -3.28
C GLY A 134 -5.44 7.90 -3.19
N PHE A 135 -6.11 8.84 -3.86
CA PHE A 135 -5.72 10.23 -3.83
C PHE A 135 -6.01 10.84 -2.46
N THR A 136 -5.04 11.57 -1.88
CA THR A 136 -5.13 12.14 -0.53
C THR A 136 -5.04 13.66 -0.54
N LEU A 137 -5.31 14.28 0.60
CA LEU A 137 -5.02 15.69 0.81
C LEU A 137 -3.52 16.00 0.68
N GLU A 138 -2.66 15.07 1.12
CA GLU A 138 -1.21 15.23 0.96
C GLU A 138 -0.80 15.22 -0.51
N SER A 139 -1.48 14.44 -1.36
CA SER A 139 -1.30 14.51 -2.82
C SER A 139 -1.59 15.91 -3.38
N TYR A 140 -2.55 16.64 -2.81
CA TYR A 140 -2.81 18.05 -3.17
C TYR A 140 -1.72 18.98 -2.65
N HIS A 141 -1.17 18.75 -1.46
CA HIS A 141 -0.07 19.57 -0.94
C HIS A 141 1.25 19.34 -1.69
N SER A 142 1.46 18.13 -2.18
CA SER A 142 2.65 17.70 -2.93
C SER A 142 2.48 17.76 -4.45
N PHE A 143 1.43 18.44 -4.96
CA PHE A 143 1.14 18.49 -6.41
C PHE A 143 2.28 19.06 -7.26
N SER A 144 3.17 19.87 -6.67
CA SER A 144 4.31 20.45 -7.38
C SER A 144 5.33 19.42 -7.85
N ASP A 145 5.31 18.22 -7.29
CA ASP A 145 6.18 17.11 -7.67
C ASP A 145 5.56 16.27 -8.81
N PHE A 146 4.32 16.56 -9.20
CA PHE A 146 3.67 15.89 -10.31
C PHE A 146 4.21 16.36 -11.65
N ARG A 147 4.01 15.53 -12.67
CA ARG A 147 4.26 15.91 -14.05
C ARG A 147 3.29 17.02 -14.49
N ASP A 148 3.72 17.86 -15.41
CA ASP A 148 2.92 18.99 -15.90
C ASP A 148 1.54 18.56 -16.44
N GLY A 149 1.45 17.41 -17.12
CA GLY A 149 0.16 16.88 -17.61
C GLY A 149 -0.82 16.55 -16.48
N TYR A 150 -0.32 16.06 -15.34
CA TYR A 150 -1.13 15.79 -14.15
C TYR A 150 -1.59 17.09 -13.49
N ILE A 151 -0.72 18.10 -13.41
CA ILE A 151 -1.07 19.42 -12.86
C ILE A 151 -2.19 20.06 -13.70
N LEU A 152 -2.10 19.95 -15.03
CA LEU A 152 -3.15 20.40 -15.95
C LEU A 152 -4.46 19.64 -15.71
N MET A 153 -4.45 18.31 -15.62
CA MET A 153 -5.66 17.54 -15.32
C MET A 153 -6.27 17.88 -13.95
N LEU A 154 -5.43 18.06 -12.92
CA LEU A 154 -5.87 18.44 -11.58
C LEU A 154 -6.57 19.81 -11.55
N SER A 155 -6.22 20.70 -12.47
CA SER A 155 -6.93 21.97 -12.65
C SER A 155 -8.30 21.85 -13.32
N LEU A 156 -8.61 20.71 -13.96
CA LEU A 156 -9.94 20.44 -14.52
C LEU A 156 -10.87 19.86 -13.45
N VAL A 157 -10.35 19.01 -12.58
CA VAL A 157 -11.16 18.21 -11.66
C VAL A 157 -11.59 19.02 -10.44
N ALA A 158 -12.80 18.75 -9.95
CA ALA A 158 -13.28 19.28 -8.68
C ALA A 158 -12.46 18.75 -7.49
N CYS A 159 -12.11 19.63 -6.55
CA CYS A 159 -11.32 19.25 -5.39
C CYS A 159 -12.22 18.67 -4.28
N PRO A 160 -12.08 17.39 -3.91
CA PRO A 160 -12.92 16.78 -2.87
C PRO A 160 -12.55 17.25 -1.45
N PHE A 161 -11.44 17.99 -1.30
CA PHE A 161 -10.95 18.49 -0.02
C PHE A 161 -11.17 19.99 0.17
N ASP A 162 -11.83 20.67 -0.78
CA ASP A 162 -12.14 22.11 -0.68
C ASP A 162 -13.37 22.35 0.21
N ASP A 163 -13.44 21.64 1.34
CA ASP A 163 -14.53 21.80 2.29
C ASP A 163 -14.23 23.02 3.17
N SER A 164 -14.99 24.09 2.93
CA SER A 164 -14.93 25.40 3.61
C SER A 164 -15.04 25.38 5.15
N LEU A 165 -15.15 24.20 5.75
CA LEU A 165 -15.39 24.00 7.18
C LEU A 165 -14.13 24.14 8.05
N TYR A 166 -12.92 24.03 7.48
CA TYR A 166 -11.70 23.94 8.29
C TYR A 166 -10.67 25.06 8.10
N THR A 167 -10.73 25.85 7.02
CA THR A 167 -9.80 26.96 6.81
C THR A 167 -10.42 28.08 5.97
N ASP A 168 -10.30 29.32 6.42
CA ASP A 168 -10.48 30.55 5.61
C ASP A 168 -9.39 30.68 4.50
N ASP A 169 -8.54 29.65 4.32
CA ASP A 169 -7.48 29.63 3.34
C ASP A 169 -8.04 29.45 1.93
N LEU A 170 -7.50 30.27 1.04
CA LEU A 170 -7.66 30.24 -0.40
C LEU A 170 -7.51 28.78 -0.88
N GLY A 171 -8.62 28.13 -1.22
CA GLY A 171 -8.77 26.67 -1.42
C GLY A 171 -7.63 25.96 -2.13
N ALA A 172 -7.48 24.65 -1.87
CA ALA A 172 -6.35 23.82 -2.32
C ALA A 172 -6.01 23.94 -3.81
N ARG A 173 -6.97 24.38 -4.64
CA ARG A 173 -6.81 24.63 -6.08
C ARG A 173 -6.03 25.91 -6.43
N VAL A 174 -5.92 26.91 -5.56
CA VAL A 174 -5.28 28.20 -5.90
C VAL A 174 -3.81 28.04 -6.32
N PRO A 175 -2.96 27.29 -5.59
CA PRO A 175 -1.60 27.00 -6.03
C PRO A 175 -1.55 26.25 -7.37
N ILE A 176 -2.46 25.31 -7.59
CA ILE A 176 -2.57 24.52 -8.82
C ILE A 176 -2.91 25.43 -10.01
N LEU A 177 -3.91 26.30 -9.87
CA LEU A 177 -4.28 27.28 -10.89
C LEU A 177 -3.12 28.25 -11.19
N SER A 178 -2.36 28.67 -10.17
CA SER A 178 -1.16 29.49 -10.39
C SER A 178 -0.10 28.76 -11.21
N ALA A 179 0.12 27.46 -10.97
CA ALA A 179 1.02 26.62 -11.75
C ALA A 179 0.54 26.47 -13.20
N VAL A 180 -0.75 26.19 -13.40
CA VAL A 180 -1.35 26.09 -14.74
C VAL A 180 -1.22 27.38 -15.54
N GLY A 181 -1.34 28.54 -14.90
CA GLY A 181 -1.10 29.83 -15.54
C GLY A 181 0.33 29.99 -16.08
N LYS A 182 1.31 29.32 -15.47
CA LYS A 182 2.71 29.29 -15.95
C LYS A 182 2.91 28.26 -17.07
N LEU A 183 2.19 27.14 -17.02
CA LEU A 183 2.33 26.02 -17.97
C LEU A 183 1.61 26.26 -19.30
N ALA A 184 0.37 26.75 -19.25
CA ALA A 184 -0.51 26.87 -20.42
C ALA A 184 -0.99 28.31 -20.70
N GLY A 185 -0.45 29.29 -19.97
CA GLY A 185 -0.72 30.73 -20.12
C GLY A 185 -1.69 31.27 -19.07
N SER A 186 -1.55 32.54 -18.69
CA SER A 186 -2.46 33.15 -17.70
C SER A 186 -3.85 33.46 -18.28
N ASP A 187 -3.97 33.50 -19.60
CA ASP A 187 -5.20 33.76 -20.35
C ASP A 187 -6.26 32.66 -20.19
N ILE A 188 -5.85 31.43 -19.86
CA ILE A 188 -6.77 30.31 -19.64
C ILE A 188 -7.40 30.29 -18.25
N LEU A 189 -6.82 30.97 -17.25
CA LEU A 189 -7.29 30.91 -15.87
C LEU A 189 -8.76 31.35 -15.70
N PRO A 190 -9.23 32.42 -16.37
CA PRO A 190 -10.64 32.81 -16.30
C PRO A 190 -11.62 31.80 -16.90
N LEU A 191 -11.13 30.84 -17.70
CA LEU A 191 -11.93 29.80 -18.34
C LEU A 191 -12.16 28.59 -17.43
N LEU A 192 -11.35 28.43 -16.38
CA LEU A 192 -11.46 27.32 -15.45
C LEU A 192 -12.53 27.64 -14.38
N PRO A 193 -13.50 26.75 -14.13
CA PRO A 193 -14.43 26.91 -13.02
C PRO A 193 -13.67 27.00 -11.70
N LYS A 194 -14.15 27.88 -10.81
CA LYS A 194 -13.54 28.08 -9.48
C LYS A 194 -13.43 26.78 -8.67
N GLU A 195 -14.42 25.92 -8.80
CA GLU A 195 -14.47 24.63 -8.08
C GLU A 195 -13.94 23.46 -8.90
N GLY A 196 -13.78 23.62 -10.21
CA GLY A 196 -13.51 22.52 -11.15
C GLY A 196 -14.81 21.96 -11.73
N TRP A 197 -14.68 20.98 -12.61
CA TRP A 197 -15.80 20.20 -13.14
C TRP A 197 -15.98 18.93 -12.32
N SER A 198 -17.24 18.52 -12.10
CA SER A 198 -17.53 17.23 -11.48
C SER A 198 -17.18 16.06 -12.40
N THR A 199 -17.06 14.86 -11.84
CA THR A 199 -16.84 13.64 -12.63
C THR A 199 -17.95 13.47 -13.68
N GLU A 200 -19.21 13.71 -13.33
CA GLU A 200 -20.36 13.59 -14.24
C GLU A 200 -20.33 14.63 -15.36
N GLU A 201 -19.90 15.87 -15.06
CA GLU A 201 -19.73 16.91 -16.08
C GLU A 201 -18.63 16.55 -17.08
N LEU A 202 -17.51 16.02 -16.59
CA LEU A 202 -16.41 15.54 -17.44
C LEU A 202 -16.86 14.37 -18.32
N GLU A 203 -17.58 13.38 -17.76
CA GLU A 203 -18.15 12.27 -18.52
C GLU A 203 -19.12 12.73 -19.62
N ALA A 204 -19.98 13.70 -19.31
CA ALA A 204 -20.96 14.22 -20.27
C ALA A 204 -20.34 15.06 -21.39
N LYS A 205 -19.15 15.63 -21.19
CA LYS A 205 -18.49 16.52 -22.16
C LYS A 205 -17.36 15.86 -22.93
N LEU A 206 -16.71 14.86 -22.35
CA LEU A 206 -15.54 14.19 -22.91
C LEU A 206 -15.89 12.76 -23.37
N GLU A 207 -16.89 12.65 -24.24
CA GLU A 207 -17.35 11.35 -24.76
C GLU A 207 -16.33 10.64 -25.68
N ASP A 208 -15.32 11.37 -26.19
CA ASP A 208 -14.30 10.80 -27.06
C ASP A 208 -13.34 9.91 -26.25
N PRO A 209 -13.13 8.64 -26.68
CA PRO A 209 -12.20 7.72 -26.01
C PRO A 209 -10.79 8.25 -25.79
N GLN A 210 -10.33 9.21 -26.60
CA GLN A 210 -9.02 9.83 -26.40
C GLN A 210 -8.88 10.56 -25.04
N PHE A 211 -10.01 11.00 -24.46
CA PHE A 211 -10.05 11.72 -23.19
C PHE A 211 -10.49 10.87 -22.00
N GLU A 212 -10.65 9.54 -22.17
CA GLU A 212 -11.04 8.61 -21.09
C GLU A 212 -10.09 8.71 -19.88
N GLY A 213 -8.80 9.01 -20.11
CA GLY A 213 -7.83 9.24 -19.05
C GLY A 213 -8.14 10.41 -18.12
N ILE A 214 -8.83 11.47 -18.61
CA ILE A 214 -9.25 12.61 -17.77
C ILE A 214 -10.39 12.18 -16.85
N ILE A 215 -11.34 11.41 -17.37
CA ILE A 215 -12.46 10.85 -16.60
C ILE A 215 -11.92 9.88 -15.53
N ALA A 216 -10.99 8.99 -15.93
CA ALA A 216 -10.31 8.09 -15.00
C ALA A 216 -9.61 8.87 -13.89
N PHE A 217 -8.85 9.92 -14.25
CA PHE A 217 -8.18 10.78 -13.28
C PHE A 217 -9.18 11.47 -12.32
N SER A 218 -10.31 11.97 -12.83
CA SER A 218 -11.37 12.56 -11.99
C SER A 218 -11.92 11.57 -10.97
N LYS A 219 -12.23 10.35 -11.41
CA LYS A 219 -12.71 9.27 -10.53
C LYS A 219 -11.69 8.94 -9.47
N TRP A 220 -10.41 8.89 -9.82
CA TRP A 220 -9.35 8.60 -8.87
C TRP A 220 -9.20 9.70 -7.81
N VAL A 221 -9.16 10.97 -8.24
CA VAL A 221 -9.08 12.12 -7.33
C VAL A 221 -10.26 12.13 -6.36
N ASN A 222 -11.47 11.84 -6.84
CA ASN A 222 -12.70 11.85 -6.03
C ASN A 222 -12.99 10.52 -5.32
N GLN A 223 -12.12 9.51 -5.45
CA GLN A 223 -12.32 8.17 -4.86
C GLN A 223 -13.63 7.48 -5.35
N GLU A 224 -14.00 7.72 -6.60
CA GLU A 224 -15.19 7.20 -7.29
C GLU A 224 -14.83 6.13 -8.34
N THR A 225 -13.75 5.38 -8.11
CA THR A 225 -13.38 4.26 -8.99
C THR A 225 -14.12 2.97 -8.60
N ASP A 226 -14.05 1.94 -9.46
CA ASP A 226 -14.54 0.60 -9.13
C ASP A 226 -13.51 -0.25 -8.35
N SER A 227 -12.40 0.35 -7.90
CA SER A 227 -11.30 -0.34 -7.20
C SER A 227 -11.17 0.15 -5.77
N CYS A 228 -11.15 -0.77 -4.81
CA CYS A 228 -10.92 -0.43 -3.42
C CYS A 228 -9.52 0.17 -3.21
N GLN A 229 -8.50 -0.31 -3.94
CA GLN A 229 -7.13 0.20 -3.81
C GLN A 229 -6.98 1.64 -4.30
N LEU A 230 -7.74 2.06 -5.32
CA LEU A 230 -7.72 3.43 -5.84
C LEU A 230 -8.62 4.40 -5.05
N ASN A 231 -9.54 3.88 -4.23
CA ASN A 231 -10.44 4.70 -3.43
C ASN A 231 -10.03 4.80 -1.96
N ALA A 232 -8.98 4.08 -1.55
CA ALA A 232 -8.52 4.04 -0.17
C ALA A 232 -7.08 4.56 -0.05
N SER A 233 -6.78 5.17 1.08
CA SER A 233 -5.44 5.60 1.47
C SER A 233 -5.14 5.16 2.89
N LEU A 234 -3.86 5.05 3.26
CA LEU A 234 -3.44 4.66 4.61
C LEU A 234 -3.91 5.65 5.69
N ASP A 235 -4.16 6.91 5.33
CA ASP A 235 -4.71 7.91 6.25
C ASP A 235 -6.17 7.64 6.62
N GLN A 236 -6.89 6.92 5.75
CA GLN A 236 -8.33 6.69 5.86
C GLN A 236 -8.68 5.24 6.19
N TYR A 237 -7.79 4.30 5.86
CA TYR A 237 -8.02 2.87 6.00
C TYR A 237 -7.01 2.22 6.96
N ALA A 238 -7.53 1.34 7.82
CA ALA A 238 -6.70 0.47 8.64
C ALA A 238 -6.10 -0.65 7.79
N MET A 239 -4.98 -1.20 8.26
CA MET A 239 -4.30 -2.31 7.60
C MET A 239 -5.16 -3.58 7.73
N GLU A 240 -5.33 -4.28 6.60
CA GLU A 240 -6.17 -5.48 6.52
C GLU A 240 -5.36 -6.74 6.86
N SER A 241 -6.01 -7.75 7.43
CA SER A 241 -5.36 -9.05 7.65
C SER A 241 -5.38 -9.92 6.39
N TRP A 242 -4.42 -10.84 6.31
CA TRP A 242 -4.38 -11.85 5.25
C TRP A 242 -5.67 -12.68 5.19
N SER A 243 -6.26 -12.77 4.01
CA SER A 243 -7.38 -13.70 3.74
C SER A 243 -7.47 -14.06 2.26
N ALA A 244 -7.84 -15.30 1.96
CA ALA A 244 -8.06 -15.76 0.57
C ALA A 244 -9.02 -14.84 -0.21
N ARG A 245 -10.12 -14.42 0.40
CA ARG A 245 -11.12 -13.55 -0.23
C ARG A 245 -10.53 -12.19 -0.62
N LEU A 246 -9.77 -11.56 0.27
CA LEU A 246 -9.17 -10.26 -0.01
C LEU A 246 -8.08 -10.38 -1.07
N VAL A 247 -7.25 -11.42 -1.00
CA VAL A 247 -6.22 -11.68 -2.01
C VAL A 247 -6.82 -11.91 -3.40
N GLU A 248 -7.92 -12.67 -3.48
CA GLU A 248 -8.66 -12.88 -4.74
C GLU A 248 -9.20 -11.55 -5.28
N LEU A 249 -9.87 -10.74 -4.45
CA LEU A 249 -10.38 -9.42 -4.83
C LEU A 249 -9.28 -8.51 -5.39
N LEU A 250 -8.17 -8.37 -4.66
CA LEU A 250 -7.06 -7.50 -5.07
C LEU A 250 -6.35 -8.03 -6.34
N THR A 251 -6.31 -9.35 -6.52
CA THR A 251 -5.79 -9.96 -7.76
C THR A 251 -6.68 -9.63 -8.95
N GLU A 252 -8.01 -9.65 -8.78
CA GLU A 252 -8.97 -9.26 -9.82
C GLU A 252 -8.89 -7.77 -10.15
N GLU A 253 -8.62 -6.90 -9.16
CA GLU A 253 -8.46 -5.46 -9.36
C GLU A 253 -7.12 -5.06 -10.01
N ALA A 254 -6.05 -5.82 -9.82
CA ALA A 254 -4.72 -5.50 -10.34
C ALA A 254 -4.67 -5.09 -11.84
N PRO A 255 -5.31 -5.83 -12.79
CA PRO A 255 -5.35 -5.40 -14.20
C PRO A 255 -6.16 -4.11 -14.41
N VAL A 256 -7.20 -3.86 -13.61
CA VAL A 256 -8.03 -2.64 -13.67
C VAL A 256 -7.20 -1.43 -13.26
N ILE A 257 -6.46 -1.54 -12.15
CA ILE A 257 -5.54 -0.49 -11.67
C ILE A 257 -4.50 -0.17 -12.73
N LYS A 258 -3.89 -1.21 -13.34
CA LYS A 258 -2.91 -1.03 -14.40
C LYS A 258 -3.51 -0.32 -15.62
N LYS A 259 -4.71 -0.71 -16.06
CA LYS A 259 -5.42 0.00 -17.16
C LYS A 259 -5.65 1.46 -16.78
N HIS A 260 -6.18 1.70 -15.59
CA HIS A 260 -6.50 3.03 -15.09
C HIS A 260 -5.27 3.96 -15.17
N PHE A 261 -4.14 3.55 -14.61
CA PHE A 261 -2.92 4.37 -14.68
C PHE A 261 -2.37 4.51 -16.10
N ASN A 262 -2.53 3.52 -16.97
CA ASN A 262 -2.14 3.67 -18.38
C ASN A 262 -2.99 4.75 -19.06
N ASP A 263 -4.30 4.76 -18.84
CA ASP A 263 -5.22 5.73 -19.44
C ASP A 263 -4.88 7.15 -18.97
N VAL A 264 -4.68 7.34 -17.66
CA VAL A 264 -4.24 8.62 -17.07
C VAL A 264 -2.86 9.05 -17.61
N ASN A 265 -1.88 8.14 -17.67
CA ASN A 265 -0.54 8.46 -18.16
C ASN A 265 -0.52 8.79 -19.65
N ASN A 266 -1.36 8.15 -20.46
CA ASN A 266 -1.46 8.40 -21.89
C ASN A 266 -1.94 9.84 -22.14
N ILE A 267 -3.01 10.26 -21.47
CA ILE A 267 -3.50 11.63 -21.63
C ILE A 267 -2.53 12.67 -21.04
N ALA A 268 -1.87 12.37 -19.92
CA ALA A 268 -0.85 13.27 -19.37
C ALA A 268 0.31 13.46 -20.35
N THR A 269 0.75 12.37 -20.99
CA THR A 269 1.82 12.42 -22.00
C THR A 269 1.38 13.21 -23.22
N TRP A 270 0.15 13.00 -23.69
CA TRP A 270 -0.41 13.81 -24.78
C TRP A 270 -0.48 15.29 -24.42
N LEU A 271 -0.93 15.65 -23.22
CA LEU A 271 -0.92 17.03 -22.73
C LEU A 271 0.50 17.64 -22.76
N GLU A 272 1.51 16.87 -22.37
CA GLU A 272 2.91 17.30 -22.31
C GLU A 272 3.58 17.49 -23.68
N GLU A 273 3.03 16.92 -24.76
CA GLU A 273 3.55 17.16 -26.12
C GLU A 273 3.41 18.64 -26.53
N ASP A 274 2.32 19.30 -26.09
CA ASP A 274 2.10 20.73 -26.23
C ASP A 274 1.11 21.21 -25.16
N LEU A 275 1.66 21.60 -24.01
CA LEU A 275 0.89 21.96 -22.80
C LEU A 275 -0.19 23.01 -23.09
N THR A 276 0.12 24.01 -23.92
CA THR A 276 -0.82 25.11 -24.18
C THR A 276 -1.88 24.68 -25.17
N ARG A 277 -1.50 24.12 -26.32
CA ARG A 277 -2.44 23.75 -27.39
C ARG A 277 -3.38 22.63 -26.94
N ASN A 278 -2.84 21.58 -26.34
CA ASN A 278 -3.61 20.38 -25.99
C ASN A 278 -4.56 20.67 -24.82
N PHE A 279 -4.12 21.45 -23.84
CA PHE A 279 -5.01 21.92 -22.78
C PHE A 279 -6.12 22.83 -23.31
N LYS A 280 -5.80 23.79 -24.18
CA LYS A 280 -6.82 24.62 -24.86
C LYS A 280 -7.81 23.79 -25.68
N THR A 281 -7.38 22.67 -26.24
CA THR A 281 -8.26 21.73 -26.95
C THR A 281 -9.28 21.11 -25.99
N ILE A 282 -8.85 20.66 -24.80
CA ILE A 282 -9.78 20.18 -23.77
C ILE A 282 -10.75 21.28 -23.34
N LEU A 283 -10.26 22.49 -23.05
CA LEU A 283 -11.10 23.60 -22.61
C LEU A 283 -12.19 23.94 -23.64
N ARG A 284 -11.88 23.89 -24.94
CA ARG A 284 -12.88 24.12 -26.00
C ARG A 284 -14.02 23.10 -26.00
N LEU A 285 -13.75 21.87 -25.57
CA LEU A 285 -14.78 20.82 -25.44
C LEU A 285 -15.64 21.04 -24.18
N MET A 286 -15.05 21.59 -23.12
CA MET A 286 -15.73 21.82 -21.86
C MET A 286 -16.61 23.09 -21.87
N LEU A 287 -16.20 24.11 -22.61
CA LEU A 287 -16.86 25.42 -22.62
C LEU A 287 -18.02 25.47 -23.63
N PRO A 288 -19.08 26.26 -23.35
CA PRO A 288 -20.13 26.54 -24.34
C PRO A 288 -19.57 27.36 -25.53
N ASP A 289 -20.17 27.18 -26.72
CA ASP A 289 -19.70 27.77 -27.99
C ASP A 289 -19.45 29.28 -27.92
N GLU A 290 -20.20 30.02 -27.11
CA GLU A 290 -20.10 31.47 -26.93
C GLU A 290 -18.81 31.93 -26.23
N GLN A 291 -18.08 31.04 -25.56
CA GLN A 291 -16.82 31.34 -24.87
C GLN A 291 -15.58 30.95 -25.68
N ILE A 292 -15.77 30.28 -26.83
CA ILE A 292 -14.67 29.76 -27.67
C ILE A 292 -13.88 30.90 -28.36
N ASP A 293 -14.53 32.03 -28.65
CA ASP A 293 -13.92 33.19 -29.31
C ASP A 293 -12.85 33.92 -28.46
N ILE A 294 -12.74 33.58 -27.17
CA ILE A 294 -11.72 34.12 -26.26
C ILE A 294 -10.39 33.36 -26.41
N VAL A 295 -10.40 32.15 -26.99
CA VAL A 295 -9.19 31.34 -27.22
C VAL A 295 -8.76 31.50 -28.67
N PRO A 296 -7.69 32.27 -28.99
CA PRO A 296 -7.24 32.46 -30.35
C PRO A 296 -7.10 31.12 -31.06
N VAL A 297 -7.76 30.97 -32.21
CA VAL A 297 -7.62 29.78 -33.04
C VAL A 297 -6.23 29.81 -33.65
N GLU A 298 -5.25 29.26 -32.95
CA GLU A 298 -4.04 28.79 -33.60
C GLU A 298 -4.48 27.70 -34.58
N GLN A 299 -4.35 28.01 -35.87
CA GLN A 299 -4.80 27.16 -36.95
C GLN A 299 -4.16 25.79 -36.81
N ILE A 300 -4.98 24.77 -36.54
CA ILE A 300 -4.57 23.37 -36.61
C ILE A 300 -4.05 23.15 -38.04
N PRO A 301 -2.77 22.80 -38.23
CA PRO A 301 -2.28 22.51 -39.56
C PRO A 301 -3.04 21.30 -40.08
N MET A 302 -3.84 21.50 -41.14
CA MET A 302 -4.45 20.39 -41.87
C MET A 302 -3.34 19.51 -42.43
N ALA A 303 -3.42 18.21 -42.20
CA ALA A 303 -2.55 17.24 -42.86
C ALA A 303 -2.68 17.41 -44.39
N ILE A 304 -1.54 17.61 -45.06
CA ILE A 304 -1.40 17.59 -46.52
C ILE A 304 -1.20 16.14 -46.96
#